data_AF-A0A7T9CDG7-F1
#
_entry.id   AF-A0A7T9CDG7-F1
#
_cell.length_a   1.000
_cell.length_b   1.000
_cell.length_c   1.000
_cell.angle_alpha   90.00
_cell.angle_beta   90.00
_cell.angle_gamma   90.00
#
_symmetry.space_group_name_H-M   'P 1'
#
loop_
_entity.id
_entity.type
_entity.pdbx_description
1 polymer ?
#
loop_
_entity_poly.entity_id
_entity_poly.type
_entity_poly.pdbx_seq_one_letter_code
_entity_poly.pdbx_strand_id
1 'polypeptide(L)'
;MAHFEAEQVFQRGINCDWKNHDPGNDVTILNLIFSKTPKILDGYTQEQIEILRPAAAMIHLWGTNAAAKQYIIPDFFTSSKYDANTSVNMILLYALFLYSINRYKKSGVKSVEIVTAPDSCENCKKHAGKTFNIDMVPELPYAACTHKYGCRCCIVPKVL
;
A
#
# COMPACT_ATOMS: atom_id res chain seq x y z
N MET A 1 -19.70 7.94 8.50
CA MET A 1 -18.88 9.01 7.89
C MET A 1 -19.47 9.46 6.55
N ALA A 2 -19.68 8.54 5.59
CA ALA A 2 -20.31 8.88 4.30
C ALA A 2 -21.69 9.58 4.41
N HIS A 3 -22.58 9.09 5.26
CA HIS A 3 -23.89 9.73 5.50
C HIS A 3 -23.75 11.16 6.06
N PHE A 4 -22.85 11.35 7.03
CA PHE A 4 -22.58 12.66 7.63
C PHE A 4 -22.03 13.66 6.60
N GLU A 5 -21.12 13.23 5.73
CA GLU A 5 -20.57 14.05 4.63
C GLU A 5 -21.63 14.33 3.56
N ALA A 6 -22.48 13.37 3.22
CA ALA A 6 -23.55 13.55 2.24
C ALA A 6 -24.55 14.65 2.64
N GLU A 7 -24.72 14.90 3.94
CA GLU A 7 -25.60 15.93 4.49
C GLU A 7 -24.94 17.31 4.64
N GLN A 8 -23.62 17.44 4.40
CA GLN A 8 -22.93 18.73 4.50
C GLN A 8 -23.26 19.64 3.32
N VAL A 9 -23.46 20.93 3.60
CA VAL A 9 -23.58 21.98 2.56
C VAL A 9 -22.29 22.07 1.73
N PHE A 10 -21.14 21.83 2.38
CA PHE A 10 -19.83 21.74 1.74
C PHE A 10 -19.21 20.38 2.05
N GLN A 11 -19.45 19.43 1.15
CA GLN A 11 -18.90 18.08 1.26
C GLN A 11 -17.38 18.12 1.05
N ARG A 12 -16.64 17.25 1.74
CA ARG A 12 -15.19 17.14 1.53
C ARG A 12 -14.87 16.55 0.17
N GLY A 13 -13.87 17.12 -0.53
CA GLY A 13 -13.42 16.61 -1.82
C GLY A 13 -14.25 17.07 -3.01
N ILE A 14 -13.59 17.38 -4.12
CA ILE A 14 -14.23 17.84 -5.35
C ILE A 14 -14.75 16.62 -6.12
N ASN A 15 -16.03 16.63 -6.48
CA ASN A 15 -16.72 15.53 -7.20
C ASN A 15 -16.76 14.19 -6.44
N CYS A 16 -16.72 14.19 -5.11
CA CYS A 16 -16.93 13.00 -4.31
C CYS A 16 -18.44 12.73 -4.14
N ASP A 17 -18.93 11.62 -4.70
CA ASP A 17 -20.30 11.15 -4.46
C ASP A 17 -20.41 10.44 -3.12
N TRP A 18 -20.49 11.22 -2.04
CA TRP A 18 -20.61 10.69 -0.67
C TRP A 18 -21.88 9.88 -0.45
N LYS A 19 -22.92 10.07 -1.27
CA LYS A 19 -24.18 9.32 -1.16
C LYS A 19 -23.99 7.86 -1.57
N ASN A 20 -23.13 7.60 -2.55
CA ASN A 20 -22.83 6.26 -3.05
C ASN A 20 -21.41 5.79 -2.67
N HIS A 21 -20.71 6.52 -1.80
CA HIS A 21 -19.39 6.14 -1.34
C HIS A 21 -19.47 4.87 -0.48
N ASP A 22 -18.87 3.78 -0.96
CA ASP A 22 -18.74 2.53 -0.22
C ASP A 22 -17.44 2.52 0.61
N PRO A 23 -17.53 2.64 1.95
CA PRO A 23 -16.36 2.61 2.82
C PRO A 23 -15.76 1.18 2.95
N GLY A 24 -16.41 0.15 2.39
CA GLY A 24 -15.97 -1.24 2.50
C GLY A 24 -14.55 -1.48 1.98
N ASN A 25 -14.14 -0.72 0.97
CA ASN A 25 -12.77 -0.77 0.45
C ASN A 25 -11.77 -0.24 1.48
N ASP A 26 -12.04 0.91 2.08
CA ASP A 26 -11.16 1.52 3.08
C ASP A 26 -11.07 0.63 4.33
N VAL A 27 -12.21 0.09 4.80
CA VAL A 27 -12.23 -0.86 5.92
C VAL A 27 -11.38 -2.09 5.61
N THR A 28 -11.46 -2.63 4.39
CA THR A 28 -10.65 -3.78 3.99
C THR A 28 -9.16 -3.46 4.00
N ILE A 29 -8.77 -2.32 3.45
CA ILE A 29 -7.36 -1.91 3.38
C ILE A 29 -6.82 -1.59 4.78
N LEU A 30 -7.58 -0.90 5.63
CA LEU A 30 -7.22 -0.66 7.03
C LEU A 30 -6.99 -1.98 7.78
N ASN A 31 -7.89 -2.96 7.64
CA ASN A 31 -7.71 -4.27 8.25
C ASN A 31 -6.41 -4.95 7.77
N LEU A 32 -6.04 -4.81 6.50
CA LEU A 32 -4.78 -5.33 5.97
C LEU A 32 -3.57 -4.58 6.57
N ILE A 33 -3.62 -3.24 6.66
CA ILE A 33 -2.58 -2.42 7.29
C ILE A 33 -2.31 -2.88 8.73
N PHE A 34 -3.36 -3.11 9.51
CA PHE A 34 -3.26 -3.50 10.92
C PHE A 34 -3.09 -5.02 11.17
N SER A 35 -3.06 -5.86 10.13
CA SER A 35 -2.93 -7.32 10.32
C SER A 35 -1.80 -7.97 9.53
N LYS A 36 -1.21 -7.28 8.55
CA LYS A 36 -0.19 -7.82 7.66
C LYS A 36 1.08 -6.98 7.74
N THR A 37 2.22 -7.65 7.60
CA THR A 37 3.55 -7.02 7.57
C THR A 37 4.28 -7.53 6.33
N PRO A 38 4.79 -6.65 5.46
CA PRO A 38 5.52 -7.08 4.28
C PRO A 38 6.89 -7.62 4.63
N LYS A 39 7.35 -8.63 3.88
CA LYS A 39 8.66 -9.28 4.07
C LYS A 39 9.84 -8.33 3.93
N ILE A 40 9.66 -7.24 3.17
CA ILE A 40 10.69 -6.20 3.03
C ILE A 40 11.03 -5.53 4.38
N LEU A 41 10.17 -5.68 5.39
CA LEU A 41 10.34 -5.15 6.74
C LEU A 41 10.61 -6.24 7.79
N ASP A 42 11.01 -7.47 7.40
CA ASP A 42 11.27 -8.58 8.35
C ASP A 42 12.33 -8.26 9.43
N GLY A 43 13.16 -7.22 9.23
CA GLY A 43 14.13 -6.74 10.22
C GLY A 43 13.57 -5.80 11.29
N TYR A 44 12.26 -5.49 11.28
CA TYR A 44 11.61 -4.60 12.24
C TYR A 44 11.06 -5.40 13.42
N THR A 45 11.10 -4.81 14.62
CA THR A 45 10.37 -5.36 15.77
C THR A 45 8.88 -5.15 15.62
N GLN A 46 8.06 -5.95 16.32
CA GLN A 46 6.62 -5.77 16.32
C GLN A 46 6.22 -4.36 16.79
N GLU A 47 6.88 -3.84 17.84
CA GLU A 47 6.65 -2.49 18.34
C GLU A 47 6.88 -1.42 17.27
N GLN A 48 7.97 -1.54 16.50
CA GLN A 48 8.25 -0.61 15.40
C GLN A 48 7.17 -0.67 14.32
N ILE A 49 6.66 -1.87 13.98
CA ILE A 49 5.57 -2.03 13.02
C ILE A 49 4.27 -1.39 13.55
N GLU A 50 3.93 -1.59 14.83
CA GLU A 50 2.73 -0.99 15.41
C GLU A 50 2.78 0.54 15.44
N ILE A 51 3.96 1.14 15.64
CA ILE A 51 4.14 2.60 15.57
C ILE A 51 3.88 3.12 14.14
N LEU A 52 4.27 2.37 13.12
CA LEU A 52 4.17 2.80 11.71
C LEU A 52 2.76 2.64 11.12
N ARG A 53 1.96 1.72 11.64
CA ARG A 53 0.62 1.39 11.10
C ARG A 53 -0.37 2.55 11.10
N PRO A 54 -0.52 3.33 12.19
CA PRO A 54 -1.36 4.52 12.19
C PRO A 54 -0.98 5.47 11.05
N ALA A 55 0.31 5.77 10.87
CA ALA A 55 0.75 6.63 9.78
C ALA A 55 0.35 6.08 8.39
N ALA A 56 0.48 4.77 8.16
CA ALA A 56 0.08 4.14 6.90
C ALA A 56 -1.44 4.24 6.66
N ALA A 57 -2.23 4.03 7.70
CA ALA A 57 -3.68 4.18 7.66
C ALA A 57 -4.08 5.62 7.32
N MET A 58 -3.41 6.62 7.90
CA MET A 58 -3.71 8.02 7.64
C MET A 58 -3.31 8.45 6.22
N ILE A 59 -2.20 7.93 5.67
CA ILE A 59 -1.89 8.16 4.25
C ILE A 59 -3.01 7.64 3.35
N HIS A 60 -3.50 6.43 3.63
CA HIS A 60 -4.58 5.83 2.84
C HIS A 60 -5.86 6.67 2.89
N LEU A 61 -6.29 7.06 4.09
CA LEU A 61 -7.56 7.78 4.31
C LEU A 61 -7.53 9.23 3.80
N TRP A 62 -6.39 9.92 3.90
CA TRP A 62 -6.26 11.32 3.44
C TRP A 62 -5.75 11.45 2.00
N GLY A 63 -5.28 10.37 1.39
CA GLY A 63 -4.71 10.38 0.04
C GLY A 63 -3.43 11.23 -0.08
N THR A 64 -2.76 11.53 1.04
CA THR A 64 -1.54 12.34 1.05
C THR A 64 -0.49 11.82 2.04
N ASN A 65 0.76 11.86 1.60
CA ASN A 65 1.92 11.46 2.42
C ASN A 65 2.33 12.54 3.43
N ALA A 66 1.81 13.77 3.30
CA ALA A 66 2.23 14.90 4.14
C ALA A 66 1.89 14.72 5.63
N ALA A 67 0.77 14.04 5.91
CA ALA A 67 0.29 13.86 7.27
C ALA A 67 1.00 12.73 8.02
N ALA A 68 1.69 11.82 7.33
CA ALA A 68 2.28 10.61 7.92
C ALA A 68 3.19 10.90 9.12
N LYS A 69 4.03 11.95 9.01
CA LYS A 69 4.97 12.35 10.06
C LYS A 69 4.30 12.74 11.38
N GLN A 70 3.04 13.19 11.35
CA GLN A 70 2.31 13.60 12.56
C GLN A 70 1.88 12.40 13.40
N TYR A 71 1.87 11.20 12.81
CA TYR A 71 1.45 9.96 13.46
C TYR A 71 2.63 9.05 13.82
N ILE A 72 3.85 9.52 13.61
CA ILE A 72 5.08 8.82 13.99
C ILE A 72 5.70 9.58 15.16
N ILE A 73 6.15 8.86 16.19
CA ILE A 73 6.83 9.49 17.33
C ILE A 73 8.12 10.18 16.86
N PRO A 74 8.47 11.37 17.40
CA PRO A 74 9.63 12.15 16.93
C PRO A 74 10.97 11.39 16.94
N ASP A 75 11.16 10.50 17.90
CA ASP A 75 12.40 9.72 18.09
C ASP A 75 12.32 8.31 17.50
N PHE A 76 11.43 8.10 16.52
CA PHE A 76 11.33 6.80 15.85
C PHE A 76 12.62 6.52 15.08
N PHE A 77 13.43 5.61 15.65
CA PHE A 77 14.66 5.14 15.05
C PHE A 77 14.50 3.70 14.57
N THR A 78 15.02 3.43 13.38
CA THR A 78 15.16 2.07 12.86
C THR A 78 16.63 1.85 12.56
N SER A 79 17.20 0.73 13.02
CA SER A 79 18.49 0.23 12.56
C SER A 79 18.40 -0.37 11.14
N SER A 80 17.27 -0.19 10.45
CA SER A 80 17.00 -0.77 9.15
C SER A 80 17.47 0.13 8.01
N LYS A 81 17.34 -0.41 6.80
CA LYS A 81 17.65 0.25 5.54
C LYS A 81 16.75 1.44 5.16
N TYR A 82 15.59 1.61 5.80
CA TYR A 82 14.58 2.59 5.40
C TYR A 82 14.32 3.64 6.47
N ASP A 83 14.11 4.88 6.02
CA ASP A 83 13.56 5.92 6.88
C ASP A 83 12.08 5.64 7.22
N ALA A 84 11.56 6.32 8.23
CA ALA A 84 10.20 6.10 8.73
C ALA A 84 9.14 6.22 7.61
N ASN A 85 9.24 7.25 6.76
CA ASN A 85 8.26 7.49 5.68
C ASN A 85 8.29 6.37 4.65
N THR A 86 9.47 5.88 4.31
CA THR A 86 9.65 4.77 3.37
C THR A 86 9.04 3.50 3.95
N SER A 87 9.25 3.23 5.23
CA SER A 87 8.69 2.06 5.92
C SER A 87 7.17 2.12 6.03
N VAL A 88 6.60 3.28 6.35
CA VAL A 88 5.15 3.52 6.30
C VAL A 88 4.59 3.20 4.91
N ASN A 89 5.25 3.69 3.86
CA ASN A 89 4.84 3.40 2.49
C ASN A 89 4.91 1.90 2.15
N MET A 90 5.88 1.16 2.68
CA MET A 90 5.95 -0.29 2.43
C MET A 90 4.75 -1.02 3.03
N ILE A 91 4.30 -0.64 4.23
CA ILE A 91 3.09 -1.20 4.85
C ILE A 91 1.86 -0.90 3.99
N LEU A 92 1.67 0.36 3.59
CA LEU A 92 0.54 0.76 2.76
C LEU A 92 0.53 0.03 1.40
N LEU A 93 1.66 0.02 0.70
CA LEU A 93 1.77 -0.61 -0.61
C LEU A 93 1.50 -2.11 -0.53
N TYR A 94 1.85 -2.76 0.57
CA TYR A 94 1.54 -4.18 0.77
C TYR A 94 0.05 -4.43 0.93
N ALA A 95 -0.63 -3.62 1.74
CA ALA A 95 -2.07 -3.69 1.91
C ALA A 95 -2.79 -3.48 0.56
N LEU A 96 -2.36 -2.49 -0.23
CA LEU A 96 -2.89 -2.22 -1.57
C LEU A 96 -2.62 -3.36 -2.56
N PHE A 97 -1.46 -4.01 -2.48
CA PHE A 97 -1.15 -5.20 -3.27
C PHE A 97 -2.10 -6.36 -2.93
N LEU A 98 -2.26 -6.70 -1.65
CA LEU A 98 -3.16 -7.77 -1.21
C LEU A 98 -4.62 -7.50 -1.60
N TYR A 99 -5.07 -6.26 -1.40
CA TYR A 99 -6.39 -5.82 -1.83
C TYR A 99 -6.57 -5.97 -3.35
N SER A 100 -5.59 -5.53 -4.14
CA SER A 100 -5.62 -5.64 -5.60
C SER A 100 -5.66 -7.09 -6.08
N ILE A 101 -4.86 -7.99 -5.48
CA ILE A 101 -4.90 -9.43 -5.77
C ILE A 101 -6.30 -9.99 -5.50
N ASN A 102 -6.89 -9.70 -4.34
CA ASN A 102 -8.23 -10.19 -3.99
C ASN A 102 -9.29 -9.67 -4.98
N ARG A 103 -9.26 -8.38 -5.28
CA ARG A 103 -10.17 -7.73 -6.23
C ARG A 103 -10.06 -8.34 -7.62
N TYR A 104 -8.85 -8.49 -8.15
CA TYR A 104 -8.60 -9.09 -9.45
C TYR A 104 -9.08 -10.54 -9.52
N LYS A 105 -8.82 -11.35 -8.49
CA LYS A 105 -9.33 -12.73 -8.40
C LYS A 105 -10.85 -12.77 -8.43
N LYS A 106 -11.54 -11.91 -7.67
CA LYS A 106 -13.00 -11.79 -7.69
C LYS A 106 -13.56 -11.40 -9.05
N SER A 107 -12.81 -10.61 -9.82
CA SER A 107 -13.16 -10.23 -11.20
C SER A 107 -12.74 -11.27 -12.26
N GLY A 108 -12.26 -12.45 -11.87
CA GLY A 108 -11.89 -13.53 -12.79
C GLY A 108 -10.52 -13.39 -13.46
N VAL A 109 -9.73 -12.38 -13.09
CA VAL A 109 -8.36 -12.20 -13.62
C VAL A 109 -7.48 -13.38 -13.22
N LYS A 110 -6.80 -13.98 -14.20
CA LYS A 110 -5.90 -15.13 -14.00
C LYS A 110 -4.42 -14.75 -14.06
N SER A 111 -4.10 -13.64 -14.72
CA SER A 111 -2.73 -13.21 -14.98
C SER A 111 -2.54 -11.74 -14.66
N VAL A 112 -1.38 -11.41 -14.10
CA VAL A 112 -0.97 -10.04 -13.79
C VAL A 112 0.44 -9.80 -14.29
N GLU A 113 0.74 -8.56 -14.63
CA GLU A 113 2.08 -8.11 -15.00
C GLU A 113 2.64 -7.22 -13.89
N ILE A 114 3.93 -7.37 -13.57
CA ILE A 114 4.60 -6.43 -12.66
C ILE A 114 5.13 -5.25 -13.45
N VAL A 115 4.61 -4.06 -13.13
CA VAL A 115 5.09 -2.79 -13.66
C VAL A 115 6.11 -2.22 -12.67
N THR A 116 7.31 -1.98 -13.17
CA THR A 116 8.42 -1.41 -12.39
C THR A 116 8.52 0.10 -12.62
N ALA A 117 8.84 0.87 -11.59
CA ALA A 117 9.18 2.29 -11.75
C ALA A 117 10.44 2.45 -12.66
N PRO A 118 10.56 3.54 -13.44
CA PRO A 118 11.70 3.75 -14.34
C PRO A 118 13.07 3.67 -13.65
N ASP A 119 13.17 4.16 -12.41
CA ASP A 119 14.35 4.16 -11.56
C ASP A 119 14.34 3.00 -10.54
N SER A 120 13.70 1.87 -10.87
CA SER A 120 13.71 0.66 -10.04
C SER A 120 15.13 0.12 -9.83
N CYS A 121 15.38 -0.49 -8.68
CA CYS A 121 16.65 -1.20 -8.44
C CYS A 121 16.79 -2.45 -9.33
N GLU A 122 18.02 -2.96 -9.47
CA GLU A 122 18.34 -4.13 -10.30
C GLU A 122 17.53 -5.38 -9.94
N ASN A 123 17.19 -5.58 -8.67
CA ASN A 123 16.35 -6.72 -8.27
C ASN A 123 14.90 -6.58 -8.75
N CYS A 124 14.34 -5.37 -8.71
CA CYS A 124 12.99 -5.11 -9.21
C CYS A 124 12.93 -5.17 -10.74
N LYS A 125 13.96 -4.66 -11.45
CA LYS A 125 14.05 -4.70 -12.93
C LYS A 125 13.95 -6.12 -13.49
N LYS A 126 14.40 -7.13 -12.75
CA LYS A 126 14.25 -8.55 -13.12
C LYS A 126 12.79 -9.00 -13.26
N HIS A 127 11.83 -8.22 -12.75
CA HIS A 127 10.39 -8.49 -12.87
C HIS A 127 9.70 -7.66 -13.96
N ALA A 128 10.38 -6.69 -14.56
CA ALA A 128 9.78 -5.81 -15.56
C ALA A 128 9.24 -6.59 -16.77
N GLY A 129 7.98 -6.34 -17.14
CA GLY A 129 7.31 -6.99 -18.27
C GLY A 129 6.99 -8.47 -18.07
N LYS A 130 7.31 -9.05 -16.90
CA LYS A 130 6.98 -10.45 -16.62
C LYS A 130 5.51 -10.58 -16.25
N THR A 131 4.85 -11.51 -16.94
CA THR A 131 3.49 -11.95 -16.61
C THR A 131 3.57 -13.13 -15.65
N PHE A 132 2.74 -13.08 -14.62
CA PHE A 132 2.59 -14.11 -13.61
C PHE A 132 1.14 -14.60 -13.60
N ASN A 133 0.96 -15.88 -13.34
CA ASN A 133 -0.32 -16.33 -12.79
C ASN A 133 -0.56 -15.57 -11.47
N ILE A 134 -1.78 -15.07 -11.27
CA ILE A 134 -2.13 -14.25 -10.10
C ILE A 134 -1.91 -14.97 -8.76
N ASP A 135 -1.90 -16.31 -8.75
CA ASP A 135 -1.60 -17.13 -7.56
C ASP A 135 -0.10 -17.31 -7.31
N MET A 136 0.74 -16.96 -8.29
CA MET A 136 2.20 -17.19 -8.27
C MET A 136 3.01 -15.89 -8.35
N VAL A 137 2.36 -14.73 -8.38
CA VAL A 137 3.04 -13.43 -8.43
C VAL A 137 3.81 -13.20 -7.12
N PRO A 138 5.08 -12.76 -7.17
CA PRO A 138 5.83 -12.46 -5.96
C PRO A 138 5.15 -11.33 -5.16
N GLU A 139 5.33 -11.38 -3.85
CA GLU A 139 4.89 -10.32 -2.96
C GLU A 139 5.46 -8.96 -3.36
N LEU A 140 4.59 -7.94 -3.38
CA LEU A 140 4.99 -6.54 -3.49
C LEU A 140 4.52 -5.77 -2.25
N PRO A 141 5.34 -4.90 -1.63
CA PRO A 141 6.76 -4.58 -1.90
C PRO A 141 7.69 -5.79 -1.97
N TYR A 142 8.54 -5.83 -2.99
CA TYR A 142 9.44 -6.97 -3.19
C TYR A 142 10.49 -7.05 -2.09
N ALA A 143 10.57 -8.19 -1.40
CA ALA A 143 11.48 -8.41 -0.27
C ALA A 143 12.95 -8.11 -0.60
N ALA A 144 13.40 -8.46 -1.82
CA ALA A 144 14.78 -8.21 -2.26
C ALA A 144 14.99 -6.82 -2.90
N CYS A 145 14.01 -5.90 -2.84
CA CYS A 145 14.18 -4.55 -3.35
C CYS A 145 15.32 -3.84 -2.59
N THR A 146 16.25 -3.20 -3.30
CA THR A 146 17.37 -2.45 -2.71
C THR A 146 17.25 -0.93 -2.88
N HIS A 147 16.17 -0.45 -3.51
CA HIS A 147 15.99 0.96 -3.79
C HIS A 147 15.84 1.77 -2.49
N LYS A 148 16.49 2.95 -2.39
CA LYS A 148 16.51 3.79 -1.19
C LYS A 148 15.12 4.26 -0.71
N TYR A 149 14.19 4.44 -1.64
CA TYR A 149 12.80 4.83 -1.36
C TYR A 149 11.83 3.64 -1.31
N GLY A 150 12.34 2.43 -1.07
CA GLY A 150 11.55 1.20 -1.05
C GLY A 150 11.07 0.75 -2.43
N CYS A 151 10.27 -0.32 -2.44
CA CYS A 151 9.70 -0.88 -3.67
C CYS A 151 8.56 -0.02 -4.17
N ARG A 152 8.58 0.35 -5.45
CA ARG A 152 7.54 1.16 -6.12
C ARG A 152 6.91 0.41 -7.30
N CYS A 153 7.05 -0.91 -7.30
CA CYS A 153 6.43 -1.75 -8.31
C CYS A 153 4.95 -1.96 -7.97
N CYS A 154 4.13 -2.14 -8.98
CA CYS A 154 2.72 -2.52 -8.83
C CYS A 154 2.38 -3.66 -9.78
N ILE A 155 1.23 -4.28 -9.53
CA ILE A 155 0.64 -5.25 -10.45
C ILE A 155 -0.43 -4.56 -11.29
N VAL A 156 -0.54 -4.98 -12.55
CA VAL A 156 -1.66 -4.64 -13.42
C VAL A 156 -2.28 -5.92 -13.98
N PRO A 157 -3.61 -5.97 -14.17
CA PRO A 157 -4.25 -7.15 -14.72
C PRO A 157 -3.85 -7.30 -16.20
N LYS A 158 -3.51 -8.53 -16.61
CA LYS A 158 -3.36 -8.86 -18.02
C LYS A 158 -4.65 -9.51 -18.50
N VAL A 159 -5.51 -8.69 -19.10
CA VAL A 159 -6.71 -9.16 -19.78
C VAL A 159 -6.28 -9.45 -21.22
N LEU A 160 -6.36 -10.72 -21.62
CA LEU A 160 -6.17 -11.15 -23.01
C LEU A 160 -7.41 -10.82 -23.83
#